data_AF-A0AAN0J2J8-F1
#
_entry.id   AF-A0AAN0J2J8-F1
#
_cell.length_a   1.000
_cell.length_b   1.000
_cell.length_c   1.000
_cell.angle_alpha   90.00
_cell.angle_beta   90.00
_cell.angle_gamma   90.00
#
_symmetry.space_group_name_H-M   'P 1'
#
loop_
_entity.id
_entity.type
_entity.pdbx_description
1 polymer ?
#
loop_
_entity_poly.entity_id
_entity_poly.type
_entity_poly.pdbx_seq_one_letter_code
_entity_poly.pdbx_strand_id
1 'polypeptide(L)'
;MAEGGKSAKDVFKEAVPELTKILGRDPPFTTVIESLNGKGLITDDELRAVKRQGLAEHQRGSEVAEKLKNKIGDSEDPDGCLLKICDVFESDTVDYPTLKDYGAKMRKSISIKKPTPKKFSGDDEPDGPQGGYMYILDKAKQHKWTILTFLILIMAVAFGVYQLSLSTTDGTPATSKEPTTLPSIPPQPTATQTNPNEQSLSRGDTNEVLKVLNEAMFGPVEWRSLGLSLGLYIQTLDVIGRTNGDSNDYLEQTVKKWLQKKDKVTGTTWDDLIRAVKSTGENAAAEKIRDIVKKH
;
A
#
# COMPACT_ATOMS: atom_id res chain seq x y z
N MET A 1 -23.65 16.84 23.61
CA MET A 1 -22.57 16.00 23.06
C MET A 1 -22.77 16.01 21.56
N ALA A 2 -21.95 16.77 20.83
CA ALA A 2 -22.08 16.89 19.38
C ALA A 2 -21.55 15.59 18.76
N GLU A 3 -22.43 14.84 18.10
CA GLU A 3 -22.03 13.74 17.24
C GLU A 3 -21.03 14.30 16.21
N GLY A 4 -19.78 13.85 16.30
CA GLY A 4 -18.74 14.20 15.33
C GLY A 4 -19.17 13.69 13.96
N GLY A 5 -19.60 14.59 13.08
CA GLY A 5 -20.01 14.24 11.73
C GLY A 5 -18.87 13.58 10.94
N LYS A 6 -19.18 12.47 10.25
CA LYS A 6 -18.24 11.78 9.35
C LYS A 6 -17.82 12.70 8.20
N SER A 7 -16.52 12.71 7.84
CA SER A 7 -16.03 13.48 6.69
C SER A 7 -16.44 12.83 5.36
N ALA A 8 -16.43 13.56 4.23
CA ALA A 8 -16.71 12.98 2.91
C ALA A 8 -15.79 11.78 2.59
N LYS A 9 -14.52 11.87 3.00
CA LYS A 9 -13.56 10.77 2.87
C LYS A 9 -14.00 9.55 3.68
N ASP A 10 -14.51 9.73 4.89
CA ASP A 10 -14.99 8.63 5.74
C ASP A 10 -16.28 8.01 5.19
N VAL A 11 -17.21 8.85 4.71
CA VAL A 11 -18.44 8.42 4.04
C VAL A 11 -18.12 7.55 2.83
N PHE A 12 -17.17 8.00 2.00
CA PHE A 12 -16.74 7.23 0.84
C PHE A 12 -16.01 5.95 1.24
N LYS A 13 -15.11 6.01 2.24
CA LYS A 13 -14.36 4.85 2.74
C LYS A 13 -15.28 3.72 3.23
N GLU A 14 -16.43 4.06 3.79
CA GLU A 14 -17.44 3.07 4.21
C GLU A 14 -18.11 2.37 3.01
N ALA A 15 -18.19 3.03 1.85
CA ALA A 15 -18.76 2.48 0.62
C ALA A 15 -17.73 1.70 -0.25
N VAL A 16 -16.43 1.94 -0.07
CA VAL A 16 -15.34 1.35 -0.87
C VAL A 16 -15.43 -0.19 -1.02
N PRO A 17 -15.65 -0.99 0.04
CA PRO A 17 -15.61 -2.46 -0.09
C PRO A 17 -16.64 -3.04 -1.06
N GLU A 18 -17.80 -2.39 -1.17
CA GLU A 18 -18.88 -2.82 -2.07
C GLU A 18 -18.75 -2.19 -3.46
N LEU A 19 -18.29 -0.93 -3.52
CA LEU A 19 -17.99 -0.28 -4.80
C LEU A 19 -16.89 -1.01 -5.57
N THR A 20 -15.86 -1.52 -4.89
CA THR A 20 -14.80 -2.33 -5.52
C THR A 20 -15.33 -3.54 -6.29
N LYS A 21 -16.37 -4.21 -5.78
CA LYS A 21 -16.97 -5.37 -6.47
C LYS A 21 -17.78 -4.97 -7.70
N ILE A 22 -18.42 -3.80 -7.65
CA ILE A 22 -19.34 -3.31 -8.68
C ILE A 22 -18.56 -2.63 -9.81
N LEU A 23 -17.64 -1.73 -9.45
CA LEU A 23 -16.83 -0.96 -10.40
C LEU A 23 -15.94 -1.88 -11.24
N GLY A 24 -15.55 -3.05 -10.71
CA GLY A 24 -14.68 -4.00 -11.39
C GLY A 24 -15.32 -4.88 -12.46
N ARG A 25 -16.64 -4.97 -12.48
CA ARG A 25 -17.41 -5.85 -13.38
C ARG A 25 -17.67 -5.18 -14.72
N ASP A 26 -17.52 -5.93 -15.80
CA ASP A 26 -18.01 -5.54 -17.12
C ASP A 26 -19.53 -5.82 -17.21
N PRO A 27 -20.35 -4.98 -17.85
CA PRO A 27 -20.05 -3.69 -18.51
C PRO A 27 -19.95 -2.39 -17.64
N PRO A 28 -20.37 -2.31 -16.36
CA PRO A 28 -20.31 -1.07 -15.57
C PRO A 28 -18.94 -0.41 -15.51
N PHE A 29 -17.86 -1.20 -15.48
CA PHE A 29 -16.49 -0.72 -15.42
C PHE A 29 -16.20 0.30 -16.52
N THR A 30 -16.46 -0.04 -17.79
CA THR A 30 -16.13 0.84 -18.91
C THR A 30 -16.95 2.13 -18.88
N THR A 31 -18.27 2.03 -18.66
CA THR A 31 -19.18 3.17 -18.66
C THR A 31 -18.93 4.13 -17.49
N VAL A 32 -18.74 3.59 -16.28
CA VAL A 32 -18.50 4.41 -15.09
C VAL A 32 -17.15 5.09 -15.20
N ILE A 33 -16.13 4.39 -15.66
CA ILE A 33 -14.77 4.92 -15.77
C ILE A 33 -14.66 6.04 -16.80
N GLU A 34 -15.33 5.92 -17.94
CA GLU A 34 -15.38 6.99 -18.95
C GLU A 34 -16.12 8.23 -18.42
N SER A 35 -17.20 8.03 -17.65
CA SER A 35 -17.93 9.12 -17.00
C SER A 35 -17.10 9.81 -15.88
N LEU A 36 -16.33 9.03 -15.11
CA LEU A 36 -15.39 9.57 -14.10
C LEU A 36 -14.28 10.41 -14.76
N ASN A 37 -13.75 9.96 -15.91
CA ASN A 37 -12.77 10.73 -16.67
C ASN A 37 -13.38 12.04 -17.20
N GLY A 38 -14.58 11.99 -17.78
CA GLY A 38 -15.30 13.18 -18.25
C GLY A 38 -15.60 14.21 -17.16
N LYS A 39 -15.68 13.80 -15.89
CA LYS A 39 -15.85 14.68 -14.71
C LYS A 39 -14.52 15.16 -14.10
N GLY A 40 -13.37 14.76 -14.66
CA GLY A 40 -12.03 15.09 -14.16
C GLY A 40 -11.69 14.42 -12.82
N LEU A 41 -12.39 13.34 -12.46
CA LEU A 41 -12.18 12.59 -11.23
C LEU A 41 -10.99 11.63 -11.34
N ILE A 42 -10.77 11.12 -12.55
CA ILE A 42 -9.57 10.38 -12.95
C ILE A 42 -9.01 11.02 -14.22
N THR A 43 -7.72 10.83 -14.47
CA THR A 43 -7.03 11.31 -15.68
C THR A 43 -6.98 10.25 -16.79
N ASP A 44 -6.69 10.66 -18.02
CA ASP A 44 -6.51 9.74 -19.16
C ASP A 44 -5.39 8.71 -18.93
N ASP A 45 -4.32 9.09 -18.24
CA ASP A 45 -3.22 8.18 -17.92
C ASP A 45 -3.63 7.15 -16.87
N GLU A 46 -4.42 7.55 -15.87
CA GLU A 46 -5.00 6.65 -14.88
C GLU A 46 -6.04 5.73 -15.48
N LEU A 47 -6.87 6.26 -16.37
CA LEU A 47 -7.82 5.51 -17.19
C LEU A 47 -7.09 4.43 -18.00
N ARG A 48 -5.99 4.78 -18.68
CA ARG A 48 -5.16 3.83 -19.44
C ARG A 48 -4.50 2.81 -18.53
N ALA A 49 -4.00 3.21 -17.37
CA ALA A 49 -3.40 2.29 -16.40
C ALA A 49 -4.41 1.24 -15.92
N VAL A 50 -5.65 1.67 -15.67
CA VAL A 50 -6.76 0.82 -15.21
C VAL A 50 -7.34 -0.05 -16.35
N LYS A 51 -7.27 0.41 -17.60
CA LYS A 51 -7.70 -0.35 -18.80
C LYS A 51 -6.65 -1.33 -19.36
N ARG A 52 -5.37 -1.26 -18.95
CA ARG A 52 -4.31 -2.19 -19.44
C ARG A 52 -4.68 -3.66 -19.08
N GLN A 53 -4.59 -4.55 -20.07
CA GLN A 53 -5.03 -5.96 -20.01
C GLN A 53 -4.31 -6.77 -18.92
N GLY A 54 -5.06 -7.56 -18.15
CA GLY A 54 -4.54 -8.54 -17.19
C GLY A 54 -5.10 -8.43 -15.77
N LEU A 55 -5.82 -7.35 -15.44
CA LEU A 55 -6.40 -7.15 -14.11
C LEU A 55 -7.74 -7.91 -13.98
N ALA A 56 -7.86 -8.72 -12.94
CA ALA A 56 -9.13 -9.34 -12.56
C ALA A 56 -10.15 -8.28 -12.10
N GLU A 57 -11.45 -8.59 -12.16
CA GLU A 57 -12.54 -7.65 -11.85
C GLU A 57 -12.32 -6.91 -10.51
N HIS A 58 -12.04 -7.65 -9.45
CA HIS A 58 -11.81 -7.08 -8.11
C HIS A 58 -10.63 -6.09 -8.08
N GLN A 59 -9.57 -6.36 -8.84
CA GLN A 59 -8.38 -5.52 -8.90
C GLN A 59 -8.68 -4.21 -9.64
N ARG A 60 -9.43 -4.29 -10.74
CA ARG A 60 -9.89 -3.12 -11.50
C ARG A 60 -10.75 -2.21 -10.63
N GLY A 61 -11.73 -2.77 -9.93
CA GLY A 61 -12.60 -1.98 -9.05
C GLY A 61 -11.86 -1.38 -7.86
N SER A 62 -10.86 -2.09 -7.31
CA SER A 62 -10.06 -1.61 -6.18
C SER A 62 -9.20 -0.41 -6.58
N GLU A 63 -8.58 -0.47 -7.76
CA GLU A 63 -7.75 0.60 -8.30
C GLU A 63 -8.56 1.89 -8.48
N VAL A 64 -9.77 1.76 -9.01
CA VAL A 64 -10.70 2.88 -9.21
C VAL A 64 -11.14 3.46 -7.87
N ALA A 65 -11.53 2.61 -6.93
CA ALA A 65 -12.00 3.06 -5.62
C ALA A 65 -10.90 3.81 -4.85
N GLU A 66 -9.65 3.34 -4.89
CA GLU A 66 -8.52 4.01 -4.25
C GLU A 66 -8.19 5.35 -4.90
N LYS A 67 -8.23 5.44 -6.24
CA LYS A 67 -8.04 6.72 -6.95
C LYS A 67 -9.08 7.76 -6.55
N LEU A 68 -10.36 7.37 -6.51
CA LEU A 68 -11.45 8.26 -6.08
C LEU A 68 -11.29 8.70 -4.62
N LYS A 69 -10.89 7.78 -3.74
CA LYS A 69 -10.65 8.07 -2.32
C LYS A 69 -9.51 9.07 -2.12
N ASN A 70 -8.41 8.92 -2.85
CA ASN A 70 -7.30 9.86 -2.80
C ASN A 70 -7.73 11.24 -3.33
N LYS A 71 -8.46 11.26 -4.46
CA LYS A 71 -9.00 12.50 -5.03
C LYS A 71 -9.90 13.27 -4.07
N ILE A 72 -10.79 12.59 -3.34
CA ILE A 72 -11.62 13.21 -2.30
C ILE A 72 -10.75 13.77 -1.16
N GLY A 73 -9.72 13.01 -0.75
CA GLY A 73 -8.82 13.40 0.34
C GLY A 73 -7.94 14.61 0.04
N ASP A 74 -7.52 14.75 -1.21
CA ASP A 74 -6.63 15.82 -1.67
C ASP A 74 -7.40 17.04 -2.23
N SER A 75 -8.74 16.94 -2.34
CA SER A 75 -9.60 18.02 -2.84
C SER A 75 -9.69 19.18 -1.86
N GLU A 76 -9.61 20.42 -2.37
CA GLU A 76 -9.94 21.63 -1.60
C GLU A 76 -11.41 21.66 -1.18
N ASP A 77 -12.28 20.94 -1.92
CA ASP A 77 -13.69 20.69 -1.59
C ASP A 77 -13.99 19.18 -1.64
N PRO A 78 -13.77 18.45 -0.53
CA PRO A 78 -14.04 17.00 -0.46
C PRO A 78 -15.52 16.64 -0.64
N ASP A 79 -16.43 17.50 -0.16
CA ASP A 79 -17.87 17.27 -0.28
C ASP A 79 -18.31 17.47 -1.74
N GLY A 80 -17.81 18.50 -2.42
CA GLY A 80 -18.03 18.71 -3.86
C GLY A 80 -17.42 17.62 -4.73
N CYS A 81 -16.25 17.09 -4.36
CA CYS A 81 -15.65 15.94 -5.05
C CYS A 81 -16.52 14.69 -4.89
N LEU A 82 -17.03 14.43 -3.68
CA LEU A 82 -17.92 13.30 -3.43
C LEU A 82 -19.28 13.46 -4.14
N LEU A 83 -19.81 14.67 -4.24
CA LEU A 83 -21.02 14.96 -5.02
C LEU A 83 -20.85 14.67 -6.51
N LYS A 84 -19.69 15.00 -7.10
CA LYS A 84 -19.39 14.65 -8.50
C LYS A 84 -19.37 13.14 -8.72
N ILE A 85 -18.89 12.36 -7.74
CA ILE A 85 -18.93 10.90 -7.79
C ILE A 85 -20.38 10.40 -7.71
N CYS A 86 -21.20 10.98 -6.82
CA CYS A 86 -22.63 10.65 -6.73
C CYS A 86 -23.35 10.95 -8.06
N ASP A 87 -23.07 12.08 -8.70
CA ASP A 87 -23.64 12.43 -10.02
C ASP A 87 -23.31 11.38 -11.09
N VAL A 88 -22.10 10.80 -11.06
CA VAL A 88 -21.71 9.74 -12.00
C VAL A 88 -22.48 8.45 -11.71
N PHE A 89 -22.61 8.09 -10.44
CA PHE A 89 -23.30 6.87 -10.01
C PHE A 89 -24.81 6.92 -10.27
N GLU A 90 -25.41 8.09 -10.14
CA GLU A 90 -26.84 8.33 -10.36
C GLU A 90 -27.18 8.58 -11.85
N SER A 91 -26.17 8.70 -12.72
CA SER A 91 -26.36 9.01 -14.13
C SER A 91 -27.22 7.96 -14.86
N ASP A 92 -28.05 8.42 -15.80
CA ASP A 92 -28.87 7.56 -16.64
C ASP A 92 -28.05 6.66 -17.57
N THR A 93 -26.78 7.00 -17.83
CA THR A 93 -25.86 6.16 -18.60
C THR A 93 -25.39 4.94 -17.82
N VAL A 94 -25.49 4.97 -16.48
CA VAL A 94 -25.10 3.85 -15.62
C VAL A 94 -26.36 3.06 -15.25
N ASP A 95 -26.69 2.06 -16.06
CA ASP A 95 -27.81 1.14 -15.81
C ASP A 95 -27.43 0.09 -14.75
N TYR A 96 -27.20 0.56 -13.52
CA TYR A 96 -26.86 -0.29 -12.39
C TYR A 96 -27.56 0.18 -11.10
N PRO A 97 -28.72 -0.40 -10.75
CA PRO A 97 -29.56 0.05 -9.63
C PRO A 97 -28.81 0.14 -8.30
N THR A 98 -27.91 -0.81 -8.03
CA THR A 98 -27.12 -0.84 -6.79
C THR A 98 -26.16 0.35 -6.71
N LEU A 99 -25.60 0.82 -7.83
CA LEU A 99 -24.68 1.96 -7.84
C LEU A 99 -25.45 3.27 -7.61
N LYS A 100 -26.65 3.38 -8.18
CA LYS A 100 -27.57 4.50 -7.95
C LYS A 100 -27.96 4.61 -6.47
N ASP A 101 -28.26 3.48 -5.81
CA ASP A 101 -28.56 3.44 -4.38
C ASP A 101 -27.38 3.94 -3.53
N TYR A 102 -26.15 3.52 -3.85
CA TYR A 102 -24.94 4.01 -3.19
C TYR A 102 -24.71 5.51 -3.41
N GLY A 103 -24.92 6.02 -4.63
CA GLY A 103 -24.86 7.45 -4.92
C GLY A 103 -25.83 8.25 -4.03
N ALA A 104 -27.10 7.83 -4.01
CA ALA A 104 -28.13 8.47 -3.21
C ALA A 104 -27.83 8.42 -1.70
N LYS A 105 -27.32 7.28 -1.21
CA LYS A 105 -26.92 7.10 0.19
C LYS A 105 -25.77 8.04 0.57
N MET A 106 -24.71 8.11 -0.24
CA MET A 106 -23.57 9.00 0.01
C MET A 106 -23.99 10.47 -0.06
N ARG A 107 -24.83 10.85 -1.03
CA ARG A 107 -25.39 12.22 -1.15
C ARG A 107 -26.19 12.61 0.10
N LYS A 108 -27.02 11.70 0.62
CA LYS A 108 -27.80 11.93 1.86
C LYS A 108 -26.88 12.16 3.05
N SER A 109 -25.79 11.40 3.18
CA SER A 109 -24.80 11.58 4.25
C SER A 109 -24.12 12.96 4.22
N ILE A 110 -23.92 13.54 3.03
CA ILE A 110 -23.38 14.90 2.88
C ILE A 110 -24.45 15.96 3.18
N SER A 111 -25.70 15.73 2.77
CA SER A 111 -26.79 16.69 3.00
C SER A 111 -27.11 16.88 4.48
N ILE A 112 -26.88 15.87 5.31
CA ILE A 112 -27.05 15.95 6.78
C ILE A 112 -25.98 16.86 7.41
N LYS A 113 -24.85 17.10 6.73
CA LYS A 113 -23.71 17.91 7.21
C LYS A 113 -23.87 19.42 6.96
N LYS A 114 -24.62 19.84 5.93
CA LYS A 114 -24.87 21.28 5.71
C LYS A 114 -25.69 21.81 6.90
N PRO A 115 -25.22 22.84 7.64
CA PRO A 115 -26.05 23.44 8.66
C PRO A 115 -27.30 23.98 7.97
N THR A 116 -28.46 23.43 8.31
CA THR A 116 -29.73 24.07 8.00
C THR A 116 -29.63 25.50 8.49
N PRO A 117 -29.87 26.53 7.65
CA PRO A 117 -29.97 27.87 8.17
C PRO A 117 -31.07 27.83 9.21
N LYS A 118 -30.72 28.06 10.48
CA LYS A 118 -31.71 28.30 11.52
C LYS A 118 -32.54 29.47 11.00
N LYS A 119 -33.77 29.20 10.58
CA LYS A 119 -34.78 30.25 10.50
C LYS A 119 -34.90 30.80 11.92
N PHE A 120 -34.29 31.95 12.15
CA PHE A 120 -34.59 32.74 13.33
C PHE A 120 -35.97 33.34 13.07
N SER A 121 -37.00 32.62 13.51
CA SER A 121 -38.34 33.16 13.67
C SER A 121 -38.40 33.78 15.07
N GLY A 122 -38.74 35.07 15.14
CA GLY A 122 -38.95 35.78 16.39
C GLY A 122 -38.07 37.02 16.49
N ASP A 123 -38.51 38.09 15.84
CA ASP A 123 -38.93 39.32 16.50
C ASP A 123 -38.12 39.67 17.76
N ASP A 124 -37.13 40.54 17.61
CA ASP A 124 -36.79 41.61 18.55
C ASP A 124 -35.70 42.48 17.93
N GLU A 125 -36.09 43.69 17.57
CA GLU A 125 -35.19 44.79 17.20
C GLU A 125 -34.46 45.28 18.46
N PRO A 126 -33.15 45.57 18.37
CA PRO A 126 -32.73 46.81 19.00
C PRO A 126 -31.76 47.64 18.14
N ASP A 127 -32.08 48.92 18.15
CA ASP A 127 -31.28 50.08 17.76
C ASP A 127 -29.82 50.05 18.24
N GLY A 128 -28.92 50.54 17.38
CA GLY A 128 -27.72 51.25 17.83
C GLY A 128 -26.40 50.84 17.15
N PRO A 129 -25.46 51.79 16.94
CA PRO A 129 -24.58 51.74 15.77
C PRO A 129 -23.14 51.30 16.08
N GLN A 130 -22.54 50.70 15.05
CA GLN A 130 -21.10 50.55 14.78
C GLN A 130 -20.29 49.63 15.71
N GLY A 131 -19.71 48.60 15.09
CA GLY A 131 -18.42 48.07 15.51
C GLY A 131 -18.33 46.55 15.49
N GLY A 132 -17.63 46.00 14.49
CA GLY A 132 -16.80 44.83 14.72
C GLY A 132 -17.23 43.53 14.06
N TYR A 133 -17.14 43.44 12.72
CA TYR A 133 -16.80 42.17 12.07
C TYR A 133 -15.83 42.41 10.92
N MET A 134 -14.62 42.80 11.29
CA MET A 134 -13.41 42.75 10.45
C MET A 134 -12.34 41.91 11.17
N TYR A 135 -12.71 40.70 11.63
CA TYR A 135 -11.78 39.83 12.36
C TYR A 135 -12.08 38.34 12.22
N ILE A 136 -12.18 37.80 10.99
CA ILE A 136 -12.10 36.34 10.75
C ILE A 136 -11.22 36.03 9.51
N LEU A 137 -10.16 36.81 9.28
CA LEU A 137 -9.22 36.51 8.18
C LEU A 137 -7.76 36.26 8.60
N ASP A 138 -7.45 36.10 9.89
CA ASP A 138 -6.06 35.86 10.29
C ASP A 138 -5.89 34.86 11.44
N LYS A 139 -6.22 33.58 11.16
CA LYS A 139 -5.71 32.45 11.96
C LYS A 139 -5.06 31.36 11.11
N ALA A 140 -5.46 31.25 9.84
CA ALA A 140 -4.89 30.29 8.88
C ALA A 140 -3.56 30.76 8.25
N LYS A 141 -3.19 32.05 8.37
CA LYS A 141 -1.90 32.58 7.88
C LYS A 141 -0.77 32.46 8.91
N GLN A 142 -1.08 32.66 10.19
CA GLN A 142 -0.16 32.48 11.33
C GLN A 142 0.38 31.04 11.44
N HIS A 143 -0.45 30.02 11.22
CA HIS A 143 -0.02 28.62 11.28
C HIS A 143 0.85 28.17 10.07
N LYS A 144 0.75 28.85 8.93
CA LYS A 144 1.54 28.50 7.73
C LYS A 144 2.98 29.01 7.82
N TRP A 145 3.21 30.18 8.43
CA TRP A 145 4.56 30.70 8.65
C TRP A 145 5.31 29.95 9.76
N THR A 146 4.61 29.50 10.82
CA THR A 146 5.22 28.71 11.91
C THR A 146 5.59 27.29 11.51
N ILE A 147 4.83 26.64 10.61
CA ILE A 147 5.18 25.32 10.08
C ILE A 147 6.38 25.40 9.12
N LEU A 148 6.43 26.43 8.28
CA LEU A 148 7.55 26.62 7.36
C LEU A 148 8.87 26.92 8.10
N THR A 149 8.83 27.74 9.16
CA THR A 149 10.02 27.97 10.00
C THR A 149 10.45 26.72 10.76
N PHE A 150 9.50 25.89 11.24
CA PHE A 150 9.81 24.61 11.87
C PHE A 150 10.47 23.63 10.90
N LEU A 151 10.00 23.54 9.65
CA LEU A 151 10.61 22.68 8.63
C LEU A 151 12.03 23.13 8.27
N ILE A 152 12.29 24.44 8.18
CA ILE A 152 13.63 24.97 7.92
C ILE A 152 14.59 24.65 9.09
N LEU A 153 14.12 24.73 10.34
CA LEU A 153 14.93 24.44 11.52
C LEU A 153 15.27 22.93 11.62
N ILE A 154 14.32 22.05 11.29
CA ILE A 154 14.54 20.60 11.21
C ILE A 154 15.57 20.26 10.13
N MET A 155 15.51 20.92 8.96
CA MET A 155 16.47 20.71 7.88
C MET A 155 17.88 21.20 8.25
N ALA A 156 18.01 22.30 9.01
CA ALA A 156 19.30 22.79 9.51
C ALA A 156 19.94 21.84 10.55
N VAL A 157 19.13 21.26 11.44
CA VAL A 157 19.60 20.24 12.41
C VAL A 157 20.01 18.95 11.71
N ALA A 158 19.24 18.50 10.71
CA ALA A 158 19.58 17.33 9.91
C ALA A 158 20.88 17.54 9.11
N PHE A 159 21.10 18.74 8.57
CA PHE A 159 22.33 19.10 7.86
C PHE A 159 23.55 19.18 8.81
N GLY A 160 23.38 19.68 10.03
CA GLY A 160 24.44 19.71 11.05
C GLY A 160 24.86 18.30 11.52
N VAL A 161 23.90 17.39 11.70
CA VAL A 161 24.16 15.98 12.06
C VAL A 161 24.78 15.21 10.88
N TYR A 162 24.39 15.53 9.65
CA TYR A 162 24.99 14.96 8.45
C TYR A 162 26.47 15.37 8.29
N GLN A 163 26.83 16.63 8.58
CA GLN A 163 28.23 17.09 8.51
C GLN A 163 29.12 16.53 9.64
N LEU A 164 28.56 16.35 10.85
CA LEU A 164 29.31 15.72 11.95
C LEU A 164 29.59 14.23 11.70
N SER A 165 28.76 13.57 10.88
CA SER A 165 28.91 12.14 10.55
C SER A 165 29.96 11.87 9.45
N LEU A 166 30.44 12.90 8.75
CA LEU A 166 31.46 12.78 7.69
C LEU A 166 32.90 13.01 8.19
N SER A 167 33.09 13.36 9.46
CA SER A 167 34.42 13.72 10.01
C SER A 167 35.11 12.60 10.82
N THR A 168 34.57 11.38 10.84
CA THR A 168 35.13 10.29 11.64
C THR A 168 35.42 9.04 10.82
N THR A 169 36.38 9.13 9.92
CA THR A 169 37.12 7.95 9.44
C THR A 169 38.59 8.30 9.37
N ASP A 170 39.37 7.74 10.28
CA ASP A 170 40.77 7.37 10.03
C ASP A 170 41.22 6.34 11.07
N GLY A 171 41.90 5.28 10.61
CA GLY A 171 42.69 4.38 11.47
C GLY A 171 42.61 2.87 11.23
N THR A 172 43.06 2.40 10.05
CA THR A 172 43.71 1.07 9.82
C THR A 172 45.21 1.19 10.27
N PRO A 173 46.10 0.15 10.45
CA PRO A 173 46.05 -1.30 10.18
C PRO A 173 46.59 -2.29 11.26
N ALA A 174 46.30 -3.58 11.02
CA ALA A 174 47.10 -4.82 11.17
C ALA A 174 47.81 -5.17 12.50
N THR A 175 47.70 -6.45 12.90
CA THR A 175 48.80 -7.44 12.79
C THR A 175 48.37 -8.83 13.30
N SER A 176 48.64 -9.82 12.44
CA SER A 176 48.78 -11.27 12.64
C SER A 176 49.31 -11.72 14.00
N LYS A 177 48.82 -12.87 14.53
CA LYS A 177 49.62 -14.08 14.83
C LYS A 177 48.75 -15.32 15.11
N GLU A 178 49.10 -16.41 14.44
CA GLU A 178 48.76 -17.81 14.73
C GLU A 178 49.57 -18.34 15.94
N PRO A 179 49.18 -19.48 16.57
CA PRO A 179 49.88 -20.75 16.29
C PRO A 179 49.01 -22.05 16.33
N THR A 180 49.14 -22.91 15.30
CA THR A 180 49.66 -24.32 15.30
C THR A 180 49.54 -25.11 16.65
N THR A 181 49.06 -26.37 16.83
CA THR A 181 48.78 -27.56 15.97
C THR A 181 48.23 -28.78 16.78
N LEU A 182 47.20 -29.48 16.23
CA LEU A 182 46.80 -30.93 16.18
C LEU A 182 46.94 -31.93 17.39
N PRO A 183 46.44 -33.21 17.31
CA PRO A 183 45.36 -33.84 16.50
C PRO A 183 44.41 -34.77 17.32
N SER A 184 43.22 -35.11 16.78
CA SER A 184 42.74 -36.52 16.78
C SER A 184 41.43 -36.77 16.00
N ILE A 185 41.60 -37.55 14.93
CA ILE A 185 40.74 -38.62 14.39
C ILE A 185 39.46 -38.23 13.61
N PRO A 186 39.37 -38.63 12.33
CA PRO A 186 38.19 -38.43 11.47
C PRO A 186 37.20 -39.60 11.55
N PRO A 187 35.89 -39.35 11.37
CA PRO A 187 35.00 -40.31 10.74
C PRO A 187 34.79 -39.93 9.27
N GLN A 188 35.22 -40.87 8.43
CA GLN A 188 34.83 -41.19 7.07
C GLN A 188 33.48 -40.63 6.57
N PRO A 189 33.36 -40.28 5.27
CA PRO A 189 32.16 -39.67 4.70
C PRO A 189 31.00 -40.64 4.67
N THR A 190 30.03 -40.43 5.57
CA THR A 190 28.67 -40.90 5.33
C THR A 190 28.08 -39.95 4.30
N ALA A 191 27.95 -40.41 3.06
CA ALA A 191 27.05 -39.80 2.09
C ALA A 191 25.62 -39.97 2.64
N THR A 192 25.24 -39.10 3.57
CA THR A 192 23.84 -38.87 3.89
C THR A 192 23.24 -38.36 2.59
N GLN A 193 22.35 -39.15 1.99
CA GLN A 193 21.44 -38.63 0.97
C GLN A 193 20.58 -37.57 1.68
N THR A 194 21.11 -36.35 1.78
CA THR A 194 20.36 -35.20 2.27
C THR A 194 19.22 -35.03 1.29
N ASN A 195 18.00 -35.17 1.79
CA ASN A 195 16.80 -34.86 1.01
C ASN A 195 17.03 -33.47 0.39
N PRO A 196 16.99 -33.32 -0.96
CA PRO A 196 17.26 -32.03 -1.60
C PRO A 196 16.37 -30.90 -1.05
N ASN A 197 15.20 -31.26 -0.52
CA ASN A 197 14.27 -30.31 0.09
C ASN A 197 14.73 -29.74 1.45
N GLU A 198 15.61 -30.44 2.16
CA GLU A 198 16.17 -30.02 3.46
C GLU A 198 17.48 -29.24 3.31
N GLN A 199 17.97 -29.06 2.08
CA GLN A 199 19.16 -28.27 1.81
C GLN A 199 18.98 -26.83 2.29
N SER A 200 19.91 -26.36 3.13
CA SER A 200 19.93 -24.98 3.61
C SER A 200 20.37 -24.04 2.50
N LEU A 201 19.51 -23.09 2.15
CA LEU A 201 19.77 -21.99 1.24
C LEU A 201 20.47 -20.84 1.97
N SER A 202 21.34 -20.16 1.26
CA SER A 202 22.16 -19.04 1.68
C SER A 202 21.76 -17.76 0.95
N ARG A 203 22.34 -16.62 1.35
CA ARG A 203 22.12 -15.33 0.67
C ARG A 203 22.42 -15.38 -0.84
N GLY A 204 23.36 -16.22 -1.28
CA GLY A 204 23.75 -16.35 -2.68
C GLY A 204 22.69 -17.00 -3.57
N ASP A 205 21.74 -17.74 -2.98
CA ASP A 205 20.80 -18.59 -3.71
C ASP A 205 19.53 -17.85 -4.15
N THR A 206 19.52 -16.52 -4.07
CA THR A 206 18.37 -15.68 -4.45
C THR A 206 17.90 -15.98 -5.88
N ASN A 207 18.84 -16.04 -6.83
CA ASN A 207 18.51 -16.26 -8.24
C ASN A 207 17.94 -17.67 -8.48
N GLU A 208 18.46 -18.67 -7.76
CA GLU A 208 18.00 -20.05 -7.89
C GLU A 208 16.57 -20.18 -7.33
N VAL A 209 16.30 -19.59 -6.17
CA VAL A 209 14.95 -19.56 -5.59
C VAL A 209 13.96 -18.87 -6.54
N LEU A 210 14.33 -17.73 -7.13
CA LEU A 210 13.46 -17.02 -8.07
C LEU A 210 13.22 -17.81 -9.36
N LYS A 211 14.24 -18.48 -9.88
CA LYS A 211 14.12 -19.38 -11.04
C LYS A 211 13.15 -20.51 -10.76
N VAL A 212 13.29 -21.19 -9.61
CA VAL A 212 12.38 -22.28 -9.21
C VAL A 212 10.95 -21.79 -9.01
N LEU A 213 10.75 -20.63 -8.39
CA LEU A 213 9.41 -20.01 -8.25
C LEU A 213 8.78 -19.72 -9.62
N ASN A 214 9.55 -19.20 -10.57
CA ASN A 214 9.08 -18.92 -11.93
C ASN A 214 8.74 -20.21 -12.71
N GLU A 215 9.61 -21.22 -12.66
CA GLU A 215 9.34 -22.52 -13.29
C GLU A 215 8.13 -23.24 -12.69
N ALA A 216 7.90 -23.05 -11.38
CA ALA A 216 6.70 -23.52 -10.70
C ALA A 216 5.43 -22.71 -11.03
N MET A 217 5.56 -21.63 -11.81
CA MET A 217 4.50 -20.68 -12.13
C MET A 217 3.90 -19.98 -10.89
N PHE A 218 4.71 -19.79 -9.85
CA PHE A 218 4.29 -19.01 -8.68
C PHE A 218 4.10 -17.54 -9.08
N GLY A 219 2.91 -16.99 -8.81
CA GLY A 219 2.58 -15.62 -9.19
C GLY A 219 3.36 -14.58 -8.38
N PRO A 220 4.13 -13.67 -9.00
CA PRO A 220 4.89 -12.66 -8.27
C PRO A 220 4.02 -11.67 -7.49
N VAL A 221 2.74 -11.56 -7.83
CA VAL A 221 1.75 -10.75 -7.10
C VAL A 221 1.55 -11.22 -5.65
N GLU A 222 1.86 -12.49 -5.34
CA GLU A 222 1.72 -13.08 -4.01
C GLU A 222 2.96 -12.85 -3.11
N TRP A 223 3.92 -12.02 -3.53
CA TRP A 223 5.15 -11.75 -2.77
C TRP A 223 4.89 -11.37 -1.30
N ARG A 224 3.82 -10.62 -1.05
CA ARG A 224 3.49 -10.12 0.29
C ARG A 224 2.95 -11.24 1.18
N SER A 225 2.04 -12.06 0.64
CA SER A 225 1.51 -13.26 1.30
C SER A 225 2.64 -14.24 1.61
N LEU A 226 3.50 -14.50 0.61
CA LEU A 226 4.67 -15.35 0.75
C LEU A 226 5.63 -14.84 1.83
N GLY A 227 5.94 -13.54 1.82
CA GLY A 227 6.84 -12.94 2.80
C GLY A 227 6.37 -13.10 4.24
N LEU A 228 5.08 -12.94 4.50
CA LEU A 228 4.50 -13.18 5.84
C LEU A 228 4.67 -14.64 6.26
N SER A 229 4.38 -15.58 5.36
CA SER A 229 4.51 -17.01 5.62
C SER A 229 5.96 -17.47 5.79
N LEU A 230 6.91 -16.76 5.20
CA LEU A 230 8.35 -16.95 5.41
C LEU A 230 8.84 -16.35 6.74
N GLY A 231 8.01 -15.60 7.47
CA GLY A 231 8.35 -15.02 8.78
C GLY A 231 8.86 -13.57 8.72
N LEU A 232 8.68 -12.87 7.59
CA LEU A 232 8.95 -11.44 7.50
C LEU A 232 7.83 -10.62 8.12
N TYR A 233 8.17 -9.49 8.72
CA TYR A 233 7.16 -8.61 9.30
C TYR A 233 6.50 -7.71 8.26
N ILE A 234 5.26 -7.30 8.56
CA ILE A 234 4.51 -6.33 7.76
C ILE A 234 5.33 -5.07 7.49
N GLN A 235 6.09 -4.57 8.47
CA GLN A 235 6.90 -3.36 8.29
C GLN A 235 8.00 -3.56 7.23
N THR A 236 8.66 -4.73 7.22
CA THR A 236 9.66 -5.07 6.21
C THR A 236 9.02 -5.15 4.82
N LEU A 237 7.84 -5.76 4.72
CA LEU A 237 7.10 -5.87 3.46
C LEU A 237 6.57 -4.50 2.99
N ASP A 238 6.15 -3.62 3.90
CA ASP A 238 5.74 -2.25 3.58
C ASP A 238 6.90 -1.40 3.06
N VAL A 239 8.12 -1.63 3.54
CA VAL A 239 9.31 -0.98 2.99
C VAL A 239 9.54 -1.46 1.56
N ILE A 240 9.43 -2.77 1.30
CA ILE A 240 9.58 -3.34 -0.05
C ILE A 240 8.54 -2.74 -1.00
N GLY A 241 7.26 -2.76 -0.63
CA GLY A 241 6.16 -2.25 -1.47
C GLY A 241 6.12 -0.72 -1.65
N ARG A 242 6.99 0.02 -0.95
CA ARG A 242 7.19 1.48 -1.16
C ARG A 242 8.35 1.79 -2.09
N THR A 243 9.14 0.79 -2.51
CA THR A 243 10.16 0.98 -3.54
C THR A 243 9.51 1.11 -4.92
N ASN A 244 10.11 1.87 -5.85
CA ASN A 244 9.59 2.01 -7.21
C ASN A 244 9.91 0.76 -8.04
N GLY A 245 9.15 -0.33 -7.83
CA GLY A 245 9.31 -1.61 -8.54
C GLY A 245 7.98 -2.23 -8.95
N ASP A 246 8.04 -3.32 -9.70
CA ASP A 246 6.90 -4.17 -10.01
C ASP A 246 6.82 -5.39 -9.06
N SER A 247 5.84 -6.27 -9.27
CA SER A 247 5.66 -7.46 -8.44
C SER A 247 6.87 -8.41 -8.47
N ASN A 248 7.64 -8.44 -9.56
CA ASN A 248 8.87 -9.24 -9.64
C ASN A 248 9.97 -8.62 -8.78
N ASP A 249 10.14 -7.29 -8.82
CA ASP A 249 11.07 -6.57 -7.95
C ASP A 249 10.75 -6.82 -6.46
N TYR A 250 9.47 -6.83 -6.11
CA TYR A 250 9.03 -7.07 -4.74
C TYR A 250 9.22 -8.53 -4.31
N LEU A 251 8.97 -9.49 -5.20
CA LEU A 251 9.26 -10.90 -4.95
C LEU A 251 10.76 -11.13 -4.74
N GLU A 252 11.60 -10.56 -5.60
CA GLU A 252 13.05 -10.63 -5.48
C GLU A 252 13.53 -10.08 -4.14
N GLN A 253 13.05 -8.90 -3.74
CA GLN A 253 13.39 -8.32 -2.44
C GLN A 253 12.90 -9.18 -1.28
N THR A 254 11.72 -9.78 -1.39
CA THR A 254 11.16 -10.68 -0.37
C THR A 254 12.05 -11.91 -0.17
N VAL A 255 12.44 -12.57 -1.26
CA VAL A 255 13.37 -13.70 -1.24
C VAL A 255 14.72 -13.28 -0.64
N LYS A 256 15.26 -12.12 -1.03
CA LYS A 256 16.51 -11.59 -0.46
C LYS A 256 16.41 -11.40 1.05
N LYS A 257 15.32 -10.83 1.57
CA LYS A 257 15.14 -10.62 3.01
C LYS A 257 14.98 -11.95 3.76
N TRP A 258 14.25 -12.91 3.18
CA TRP A 258 14.11 -14.25 3.74
C TRP A 258 15.47 -14.97 3.84
N LEU A 259 16.25 -15.02 2.76
CA LEU A 259 17.58 -15.65 2.75
C LEU A 259 18.60 -14.93 3.65
N GLN A 260 18.37 -13.65 3.94
CA GLN A 260 19.13 -12.89 4.95
C GLN A 260 18.75 -13.24 6.40
N LYS A 261 17.76 -14.11 6.61
CA LYS A 261 17.19 -14.44 7.92
C LYS A 261 16.74 -13.20 8.69
N LYS A 262 16.13 -12.23 7.99
CA LYS A 262 15.54 -11.04 8.61
C LYS A 262 14.35 -11.42 9.49
N ASP A 263 14.05 -10.57 10.47
CA ASP A 263 12.86 -10.68 11.31
C ASP A 263 12.74 -12.04 12.04
N LYS A 264 11.66 -12.79 11.83
CA LYS A 264 11.35 -14.06 12.51
C LYS A 264 11.53 -15.28 11.61
N VAL A 265 12.33 -15.18 10.56
CA VAL A 265 12.66 -16.30 9.68
C VAL A 265 13.31 -17.44 10.47
N THR A 266 12.62 -18.57 10.60
CA THR A 266 13.08 -19.74 11.38
C THR A 266 13.96 -20.69 10.58
N GLY A 267 13.87 -20.65 9.25
CA GLY A 267 14.56 -21.56 8.36
C GLY A 267 14.60 -21.04 6.93
N THR A 268 15.66 -21.42 6.20
CA THR A 268 15.89 -21.08 4.80
C THR A 268 16.10 -22.35 3.99
N THR A 269 15.19 -23.32 4.11
CA THR A 269 15.23 -24.56 3.31
C THR A 269 14.18 -24.52 2.19
N TRP A 270 14.30 -25.43 1.22
CA TRP A 270 13.26 -25.60 0.21
C TRP A 270 11.93 -26.06 0.82
N ASP A 271 11.95 -26.90 1.86
CA ASP A 271 10.73 -27.30 2.58
C ASP A 271 10.05 -26.11 3.28
N ASP A 272 10.82 -25.14 3.79
CA ASP A 272 10.25 -23.89 4.33
C ASP A 272 9.59 -23.06 3.24
N LEU A 273 10.22 -22.95 2.06
CA LEU A 273 9.63 -22.28 0.91
C LEU A 273 8.36 -22.98 0.43
N ILE A 274 8.38 -24.30 0.26
CA ILE A 274 7.23 -25.10 -0.16
C ILE A 274 6.08 -24.91 0.84
N ARG A 275 6.36 -24.95 2.14
CA ARG A 275 5.34 -24.74 3.18
C ARG A 275 4.75 -23.33 3.10
N ALA A 276 5.59 -22.32 2.88
CA ALA A 276 5.14 -20.94 2.73
C ALA A 276 4.28 -20.75 1.47
N VAL A 277 4.69 -21.30 0.34
CA VAL A 277 3.90 -21.27 -0.91
C VAL A 277 2.55 -21.99 -0.76
N LYS A 278 2.49 -23.13 -0.07
CA LYS A 278 1.19 -23.77 0.24
C LYS A 278 0.27 -22.86 1.04
N SER A 279 0.82 -22.13 2.00
CA SER A 279 0.02 -21.24 2.86
C SER A 279 -0.55 -20.02 2.13
N THR A 280 -0.02 -19.65 0.95
CA THR A 280 -0.63 -18.63 0.09
C THR A 280 -1.80 -19.16 -0.75
N GLY A 281 -2.08 -20.48 -0.68
CA GLY A 281 -3.10 -21.14 -1.50
C GLY A 281 -2.57 -21.72 -2.81
N GLU A 282 -1.31 -21.46 -3.16
CA GLU A 282 -0.65 -21.89 -4.40
C GLU A 282 -0.15 -23.35 -4.32
N ASN A 283 -1.04 -24.28 -3.99
CA ASN A 283 -0.72 -25.69 -3.79
C ASN A 283 -0.08 -26.34 -5.03
N ALA A 284 -0.54 -25.98 -6.23
CA ALA A 284 0.00 -26.48 -7.49
C ALA A 284 1.45 -26.03 -7.71
N ALA A 285 1.76 -24.76 -7.40
CA ALA A 285 3.13 -24.25 -7.46
C ALA A 285 4.01 -24.96 -6.42
N ALA A 286 3.51 -25.16 -5.19
CA ALA A 286 4.26 -25.85 -4.14
C ALA A 286 4.65 -27.29 -4.52
N GLU A 287 3.75 -28.07 -5.14
CA GLU A 287 4.09 -29.41 -5.62
C GLU A 287 5.10 -29.37 -6.79
N LYS A 288 4.96 -28.41 -7.70
CA LYS A 288 5.94 -28.21 -8.78
C LYS A 288 7.33 -27.87 -8.22
N ILE A 289 7.43 -27.00 -7.21
CA ILE A 289 8.71 -26.68 -6.54
C ILE A 289 9.33 -27.96 -6.00
N ARG A 290 8.56 -28.80 -5.30
CA ARG A 290 9.03 -30.09 -4.79
C ARG A 290 9.58 -30.98 -5.89
N ASP A 291 8.92 -31.02 -7.05
CA ASP A 291 9.35 -31.83 -8.18
C ASP A 291 10.59 -31.27 -8.90
N ILE A 292 10.73 -29.94 -8.98
CA ILE A 292 11.91 -29.26 -9.54
C ILE A 292 13.13 -29.50 -8.66
N VAL A 293 13.00 -29.27 -7.35
CA VAL A 293 14.10 -29.41 -6.38
C VAL A 293 14.60 -30.86 -6.27
N LYS A 294 13.73 -31.87 -6.47
CA LYS A 294 14.15 -33.28 -6.53
C LYS A 294 14.94 -33.66 -7.79
N LYS A 295 14.82 -32.88 -8.87
CA LYS A 295 15.51 -33.11 -10.15
C LYS A 295 16.88 -32.43 -10.21
N HIS A 296 17.17 -31.54 -9.27
CA HIS A 296 18.47 -30.91 -9.08
C HIS A 296 19.26 -31.67 -8.01
#